data_AF-A0A524EJF6-F1
#
_entry.id   AF-A0A524EJF6-F1
#
_cell.length_a   1.000
_cell.length_b   1.000
_cell.length_c   1.000
_cell.angle_alpha   90.00
_cell.angle_beta   90.00
_cell.angle_gamma   90.00
#
_symmetry.space_group_name_H-M   'P 1'
#
loop_
_entity.id
_entity.type
_entity.pdbx_description
1 polymer ?
#
loop_
_entity_poly.entity_id
_entity_poly.type
_entity_poly.pdbx_seq_one_letter_code
_entity_poly.pdbx_strand_id
1 'polypeptide(L)'
;MSDEHSKMKSLVSEEERKKLVREISSIKDILDSFKYGLNFEQFADELFRTVENQTIVMKRLESKMHQIEDRMNTLEATLKEGIKVRLTSENGDLKKLESSEFIIGEDNQSEELIEEQELQDADRSEIQRQSKQISTKIAMLFEKENELLEMALNDPAGADEYEKKAAVAREMRQELETKLENIQTMLTE
;
A
#
# COMPACT_ATOMS: atom_id res chain seq x y z
N MET A 1 17.68 -67.80 57.95
CA MET A 1 18.27 -67.92 56.60
C MET A 1 17.46 -67.04 55.65
N SER A 2 17.53 -65.72 55.80
CA SER A 2 16.68 -64.79 55.04
C SER A 2 17.26 -63.37 54.97
N ASP A 3 18.59 -63.24 54.92
CA ASP A 3 19.26 -61.92 54.91
C ASP A 3 20.33 -61.73 53.82
N GLU A 4 20.42 -62.63 52.83
CA GLU A 4 21.35 -62.43 51.69
C GLU A 4 20.67 -61.77 50.48
N HIS A 5 19.40 -62.06 50.22
CA HIS A 5 18.67 -61.44 49.10
C HIS A 5 18.32 -59.95 49.32
N SER A 6 18.20 -59.50 50.58
CA SER A 6 17.92 -58.09 50.88
C SER A 6 19.15 -57.18 50.76
N LYS A 7 20.36 -57.73 50.83
CA LYS A 7 21.61 -56.97 50.62
C LYS A 7 21.92 -56.77 49.14
N MET A 8 21.58 -57.72 48.28
CA MET A 8 21.86 -57.64 46.83
C MET A 8 21.02 -56.59 46.08
N LYS A 9 19.81 -56.27 46.55
CA LYS A 9 18.98 -55.19 45.95
C LYS A 9 19.39 -53.78 46.37
N SER A 10 20.20 -53.64 47.43
CA SER A 10 20.67 -52.36 47.98
C SER A 10 21.99 -51.88 47.35
N LEU A 11 22.52 -52.62 46.38
CA LEU A 11 23.83 -52.41 45.76
C LEU A 11 23.76 -51.88 44.32
N VAL A 12 22.63 -51.29 43.90
CA VAL A 12 22.73 -50.24 42.87
C VAL A 12 23.37 -49.07 43.59
N SER A 13 24.69 -48.97 43.45
CA SER A 13 25.51 -47.99 44.16
C SER A 13 24.88 -46.61 44.03
N GLU A 14 24.75 -45.87 45.12
CA GLU A 14 24.30 -44.47 45.06
C GLU A 14 25.14 -43.65 44.07
N GLU A 15 26.38 -44.04 43.83
CA GLU A 15 27.24 -43.45 42.79
C GLU A 15 26.74 -43.74 41.37
N GLU A 16 26.29 -44.96 41.07
CA GLU A 16 25.71 -45.27 39.76
C GLU A 16 24.42 -44.49 39.55
N ARG A 17 23.59 -44.36 40.59
CA ARG A 17 22.39 -43.52 40.55
C ARG A 17 22.73 -42.04 40.32
N LYS A 18 23.75 -41.50 41.01
CA LYS A 18 24.22 -40.11 40.81
C LYS A 18 24.80 -39.91 39.40
N LYS A 19 25.51 -40.90 38.87
CA LYS A 19 26.05 -40.90 37.51
C LYS A 19 24.92 -40.87 36.48
N LEU A 20 23.92 -41.75 36.61
CA LEU A 20 22.72 -41.77 35.78
C LEU A 20 21.95 -40.44 35.81
N VAL A 21 21.78 -39.84 36.99
CA VAL A 21 21.10 -38.53 37.12
C VAL A 21 21.87 -37.41 36.40
N ARG A 22 23.22 -37.44 36.45
CA ARG A 22 24.06 -36.47 35.72
C ARG A 22 23.98 -36.67 34.21
N GLU A 23 24.01 -37.91 33.73
CA GLU A 23 23.87 -38.23 32.31
C GLU A 23 22.49 -37.82 31.77
N ILE A 24 21.42 -38.09 32.53
CA ILE A 24 20.06 -37.65 32.18
C ILE A 24 19.96 -36.12 32.17
N SER A 25 20.60 -35.43 33.12
CA SER A 25 20.62 -33.96 33.15
C SER A 25 21.37 -33.39 31.94
N SER A 26 22.52 -33.98 31.57
CA SER A 26 23.26 -33.58 30.37
C SER A 26 22.48 -33.82 29.08
N ILE A 27 21.75 -34.93 28.98
CA ILE A 27 20.88 -35.23 27.83
C ILE A 27 19.71 -34.24 27.77
N LYS A 28 19.14 -33.86 28.93
CA LYS A 28 18.10 -32.84 29.04
C LYS A 28 18.61 -31.47 28.58
N ASP A 29 19.81 -31.07 29.00
CA ASP A 29 20.40 -29.78 28.60
C ASP A 29 20.66 -29.73 27.08
N ILE A 30 21.09 -30.86 26.50
CA ILE A 30 21.23 -31.01 25.03
C ILE A 30 19.85 -30.93 24.35
N LEU A 31 18.83 -31.60 24.86
CA LEU A 31 17.46 -31.54 24.32
C LEU A 31 16.86 -30.13 24.43
N ASP A 32 17.08 -29.43 25.53
CA ASP A 32 16.67 -28.03 25.69
C ASP A 32 17.42 -27.13 24.70
N SER A 33 18.69 -27.42 24.38
CA SER A 33 19.44 -26.75 23.31
C SER A 33 18.85 -26.97 21.90
N PHE A 34 18.30 -28.16 21.62
CA PHE A 34 17.57 -28.43 20.37
C PHE A 34 16.23 -27.70 20.30
N LYS A 35 15.57 -27.46 21.44
CA LYS A 35 14.37 -26.60 21.51
C LYS A 35 14.69 -25.16 21.12
N TYR A 36 15.88 -24.65 21.46
CA TYR A 36 16.36 -23.36 20.93
C TYR A 36 16.67 -23.42 19.42
N GLY A 37 17.08 -24.57 18.88
CA GLY A 37 17.26 -24.78 17.44
C GLY A 37 15.97 -24.71 16.63
N LEU A 38 14.87 -25.29 17.12
CA LEU A 38 13.54 -25.19 16.48
C LEU A 38 12.98 -23.76 16.55
N ASN A 39 13.24 -23.04 17.65
CA ASN A 39 12.87 -21.63 17.74
C ASN A 39 13.75 -20.73 16.85
N PHE A 40 14.97 -21.16 16.53
CA PHE A 40 15.87 -20.43 15.64
C PHE A 40 15.42 -20.51 14.18
N GLU A 41 14.84 -21.62 13.74
CA GLU A 41 14.24 -21.74 12.40
C GLU A 41 13.04 -20.79 12.23
N GLN A 42 12.13 -20.76 13.20
CA GLN A 42 11.00 -19.81 13.20
C GLN A 42 11.48 -18.35 13.22
N PHE A 43 12.51 -18.05 14.02
CA PHE A 43 13.11 -16.73 14.08
C PHE A 43 13.81 -16.35 12.75
N ALA A 44 14.49 -17.30 12.10
CA ALA A 44 15.12 -17.08 10.81
C ALA A 44 14.08 -16.85 9.71
N ASP A 45 13.00 -17.62 9.69
CA ASP A 45 11.89 -17.43 8.74
C ASP A 45 11.22 -16.06 8.91
N GLU A 46 11.02 -15.62 10.16
CA GLU A 46 10.46 -14.30 10.46
C GLU A 46 11.41 -13.17 10.06
N LEU A 47 12.72 -13.35 10.25
CA LEU A 47 13.74 -12.44 9.73
C LEU A 47 13.73 -12.37 8.21
N PHE A 48 13.68 -13.51 7.51
CA PHE A 48 13.64 -13.54 6.05
C PHE A 48 12.39 -12.86 5.50
N ARG A 49 11.21 -13.13 6.08
CA ARG A 49 9.97 -12.41 5.72
C ARG A 49 10.07 -10.91 5.94
N THR A 50 10.71 -10.49 7.03
CA THR A 50 10.92 -9.07 7.34
C THR A 50 11.83 -8.42 6.30
N VAL A 51 12.94 -9.06 5.96
CA VAL A 51 13.88 -8.58 4.94
C VAL A 51 13.23 -8.54 3.55
N GLU A 52 12.42 -9.54 3.20
CA GLU A 52 11.68 -9.58 1.94
C GLU A 52 10.68 -8.42 1.85
N ASN A 53 9.89 -8.19 2.91
CA ASN A 53 8.95 -7.08 2.98
C ASN A 53 9.67 -5.73 2.89
N GLN A 54 10.78 -5.55 3.60
CA GLN A 54 11.61 -4.34 3.51
C GLN A 54 12.13 -4.14 2.09
N THR A 55 12.56 -5.19 1.41
CA THR A 55 13.04 -5.14 0.02
C THR A 55 11.94 -4.70 -0.94
N ILE A 56 10.73 -5.23 -0.80
CA ILE A 56 9.57 -4.83 -1.61
C ILE A 56 9.24 -3.35 -1.40
N VAL A 57 9.23 -2.89 -0.14
CA VAL A 57 8.98 -1.49 0.20
C VAL A 57 10.06 -0.59 -0.40
N MET A 58 11.33 -0.98 -0.33
CA MET A 58 12.45 -0.20 -0.87
C MET A 58 12.35 -0.07 -2.39
N LYS A 59 12.02 -1.14 -3.12
CA LYS A 59 11.77 -1.08 -4.58
C LYS A 59 10.60 -0.16 -4.93
N ARG A 60 9.52 -0.18 -4.14
CA ARG A 60 8.39 0.75 -4.34
C ARG A 60 8.77 2.19 -4.08
N LEU A 61 9.62 2.44 -3.07
CA LEU A 61 10.13 3.77 -2.77
C LEU A 61 11.00 4.30 -3.92
N GLU A 62 11.89 3.46 -4.44
CA GLU A 62 12.75 3.79 -5.59
C GLU A 62 11.93 4.14 -6.83
N SER A 63 10.90 3.33 -7.15
CA SER A 63 9.99 3.63 -8.27
C SER A 63 9.26 4.96 -8.09
N LYS A 64 8.83 5.28 -6.86
CA LYS A 64 8.21 6.58 -6.56
C LYS A 64 9.19 7.74 -6.65
N MET A 65 10.45 7.55 -6.27
CA MET A 65 11.50 8.57 -6.43
C MET A 65 11.72 8.90 -7.90
N HIS A 66 11.83 7.89 -8.78
CA HIS A 66 11.94 8.13 -10.23
C HIS A 66 10.75 8.90 -10.78
N GLN A 67 9.52 8.57 -10.37
CA GLN A 67 8.33 9.33 -10.76
C GLN A 67 8.37 10.79 -10.28
N ILE A 68 8.94 11.05 -9.10
CA ILE A 68 9.10 12.41 -8.59
C ILE A 68 10.15 13.16 -9.41
N GLU A 69 11.26 12.53 -9.75
CA GLU A 69 12.30 13.11 -10.62
C GLU A 69 11.72 13.44 -12.00
N ASP A 70 10.96 12.54 -12.62
CA ASP A 70 10.29 12.79 -13.90
C ASP A 70 9.32 13.98 -13.81
N ARG A 71 8.54 14.06 -12.73
CA ARG A 71 7.64 15.20 -12.47
C ARG A 71 8.41 16.50 -12.25
N MET A 72 9.57 16.43 -11.61
CA MET A 72 10.41 17.60 -11.38
C MET A 72 11.06 18.08 -12.68
N ASN A 73 11.53 17.15 -13.53
CA ASN A 73 12.10 17.46 -14.84
C ASN A 73 11.05 18.09 -15.77
N THR A 74 9.81 17.59 -15.76
CA THR A 74 8.71 18.20 -16.52
C THR A 74 8.35 19.58 -16.00
N LEU A 75 8.25 19.77 -14.68
CA LEU A 75 8.06 21.09 -14.07
C LEU A 75 9.20 22.07 -14.42
N GLU A 76 10.45 21.62 -14.41
CA GLU A 76 11.61 22.43 -14.79
C GLU A 76 11.56 22.82 -16.28
N ALA A 77 11.13 21.91 -17.16
CA ALA A 77 10.93 22.20 -18.57
C ALA A 77 9.84 23.26 -18.77
N THR A 78 8.68 23.11 -18.14
CA THR A 78 7.59 24.10 -18.20
C THR A 78 8.00 25.46 -17.62
N LEU A 79 8.83 25.48 -16.57
CA LEU A 79 9.35 26.72 -16.00
C LEU A 79 10.38 27.41 -16.91
N LYS A 80 11.19 26.64 -17.66
CA LYS A 80 12.12 27.18 -18.68
C LYS A 80 11.38 27.74 -19.90
N GLU A 81 10.24 27.15 -20.26
CA GLU A 81 9.36 27.62 -21.34
C GLU A 81 8.63 28.93 -21.00
N GLY A 82 8.58 29.31 -19.71
CA GLY A 82 7.99 30.56 -19.25
C GLY A 82 6.48 30.41 -18.97
N ILE A 83 6.02 30.96 -17.84
CA ILE A 83 4.62 30.88 -17.44
C ILE A 83 3.87 32.11 -17.98
N LYS A 84 3.07 31.92 -19.04
CA LYS A 84 2.19 32.95 -19.61
C LYS A 84 0.92 33.09 -18.76
N VAL A 85 0.98 33.88 -17.68
CA VAL A 85 -0.17 34.15 -16.82
C VAL A 85 -1.05 35.24 -17.46
N ARG A 86 -2.18 34.85 -18.07
CA ARG A 86 -3.20 35.79 -18.54
C ARG A 86 -4.23 36.03 -17.43
N LEU A 87 -4.12 37.19 -16.76
CA LEU A 87 -5.13 37.65 -15.79
C LEU A 87 -6.35 38.18 -16.54
N THR A 88 -7.44 37.41 -16.59
CA THR A 88 -8.74 37.90 -17.05
C THR A 88 -9.53 38.46 -15.87
N SER A 89 -9.69 39.78 -15.84
CA SER A 89 -10.59 40.47 -14.91
C SER A 89 -12.01 40.42 -15.46
N GLU A 90 -12.93 39.72 -14.76
CA GLU A 90 -14.35 39.63 -15.14
C GLU A 90 -15.17 40.89 -14.82
N ASN A 91 -14.58 41.90 -14.17
CA ASN A 91 -15.30 43.14 -13.88
C ASN A 91 -14.97 44.21 -14.90
N GLY A 92 -15.88 44.37 -15.87
CA GLY A 92 -15.91 45.47 -16.81
C GLY A 92 -16.08 46.81 -16.11
N ASP A 93 -14.99 47.52 -15.88
CA ASP A 93 -14.83 48.94 -16.22
C ASP A 93 -13.46 49.40 -15.74
N LEU A 94 -12.50 49.50 -16.65
CA LEU A 94 -11.35 50.40 -16.54
C LEU A 94 -10.73 50.57 -17.93
N LYS A 95 -11.30 51.52 -18.68
CA LYS A 95 -10.61 52.18 -19.79
C LYS A 95 -9.27 52.70 -19.27
N LYS A 96 -8.19 52.34 -19.98
CA LYS A 96 -6.83 52.87 -19.87
C LYS A 96 -6.10 52.56 -18.54
N LEU A 97 -5.61 51.33 -18.40
CA LEU A 97 -4.20 51.18 -18.06
C LEU A 97 -3.57 50.30 -19.13
N GLU A 98 -2.43 50.77 -19.59
CA GLU A 98 -1.56 50.13 -20.57
C GLU A 98 -1.37 48.66 -20.24
N SER A 99 -1.41 47.85 -21.30
CA SER A 99 -0.91 46.49 -21.36
C SER A 99 0.37 46.36 -20.55
N SER A 100 0.23 45.98 -19.29
CA SER A 100 1.36 45.56 -18.45
C SER A 100 1.62 44.10 -18.79
N GLU A 101 2.12 43.90 -20.01
CA GLU A 101 2.59 42.62 -20.51
C GLU A 101 3.97 42.40 -19.90
N PHE A 102 4.04 41.62 -18.82
CA PHE A 102 5.32 41.22 -18.26
C PHE A 102 5.81 40.01 -19.06
N ILE A 103 6.36 40.28 -20.24
CA ILE A 103 7.01 39.29 -21.09
C ILE A 103 8.39 39.00 -20.48
N ILE A 104 8.55 37.83 -19.88
CA ILE A 104 9.88 37.23 -19.65
C ILE A 104 10.01 36.10 -20.68
N GLY A 105 10.58 36.40 -21.84
CA GLY A 105 10.91 35.42 -22.89
C GLY A 105 10.65 35.92 -24.32
N GLU A 106 11.64 35.79 -25.19
CA GLU A 106 11.71 36.32 -26.57
C GLU A 106 10.68 35.72 -27.53
N ASP A 107 10.26 36.59 -28.46
CA ASP A 107 9.41 36.43 -29.63
C ASP A 107 9.28 35.02 -30.25
N ASN A 108 8.04 34.60 -30.49
CA ASN A 108 7.67 33.96 -31.76
C ASN A 108 6.17 34.13 -32.05
N GLN A 109 5.87 34.90 -33.09
CA GLN A 109 4.55 35.06 -33.68
C GLN A 109 4.20 33.81 -34.51
N SER A 110 3.42 32.85 -33.99
CA SER A 110 2.78 31.79 -34.81
C SER A 110 1.73 30.86 -34.11
N GLU A 111 1.27 31.09 -32.88
CA GLU A 111 0.57 30.02 -32.11
C GLU A 111 -0.91 30.25 -31.73
N GLU A 112 -1.58 31.30 -32.21
CA GLU A 112 -2.96 31.60 -31.77
C GLU A 112 -4.04 30.61 -32.24
N LEU A 113 -3.74 29.67 -33.15
CA LEU A 113 -4.70 28.67 -33.63
C LEU A 113 -4.51 27.26 -33.03
N ILE A 114 -3.45 27.03 -32.25
CA ILE A 114 -3.15 25.72 -31.63
C ILE A 114 -3.50 25.73 -30.12
N GLU A 115 -3.33 26.88 -29.45
CA GLU A 115 -3.56 27.01 -28.00
C GLU A 115 -5.01 26.69 -27.56
N GLU A 116 -6.05 27.02 -28.34
CA GLU A 116 -7.45 26.76 -27.95
C GLU A 116 -7.86 25.27 -28.04
N GLN A 117 -7.27 24.48 -28.93
CA GLN A 117 -7.54 23.04 -29.02
C GLN A 117 -6.77 22.26 -27.95
N GLU A 118 -5.52 22.63 -27.65
CA GLU A 118 -4.73 21.97 -26.62
C GLU A 118 -5.26 22.22 -25.20
N LEU A 119 -5.83 23.41 -24.92
CA LEU A 119 -6.45 23.72 -23.62
C LEU A 119 -7.74 22.92 -23.36
N GLN A 120 -8.56 22.69 -24.39
CA GLN A 120 -9.75 21.83 -24.26
C GLN A 120 -9.39 20.34 -24.16
N ASP A 121 -8.35 19.90 -24.85
CA ASP A 121 -7.86 18.52 -24.78
C ASP A 121 -7.16 18.21 -23.44
N ALA A 122 -6.50 19.19 -22.82
CA ALA A 122 -5.90 19.05 -21.49
C ALA A 122 -6.97 18.87 -20.40
N ASP A 123 -8.04 19.67 -20.42
CA ASP A 123 -9.14 19.58 -19.45
C ASP A 123 -9.96 18.28 -19.64
N ARG A 124 -10.26 17.89 -20.90
CA ARG A 124 -10.86 16.58 -21.19
C ARG A 124 -9.99 15.41 -20.77
N SER A 125 -8.67 15.49 -20.95
CA SER A 125 -7.72 14.47 -20.53
C SER A 125 -7.71 14.29 -19.02
N GLU A 126 -7.79 15.38 -18.26
CA GLU A 126 -7.86 15.34 -16.80
C GLU A 126 -9.18 14.73 -16.31
N ILE A 127 -10.31 15.10 -16.92
CA ILE A 127 -11.63 14.52 -16.62
C ILE A 127 -11.68 13.02 -16.97
N GLN A 128 -11.07 12.60 -18.08
CA GLN A 128 -10.93 11.18 -18.43
C GLN A 128 -10.06 10.41 -17.45
N ARG A 129 -8.98 11.01 -16.95
CA ARG A 129 -8.13 10.40 -15.92
C ARG A 129 -8.89 10.23 -14.61
N GLN A 130 -9.65 11.23 -14.18
CA GLN A 130 -10.51 11.14 -13.01
C GLN A 130 -11.58 10.04 -13.16
N SER A 131 -12.20 9.94 -14.34
CA SER A 131 -13.15 8.87 -14.68
C SER A 131 -12.52 7.48 -14.54
N LYS A 132 -11.32 7.26 -15.11
CA LYS A 132 -10.59 5.98 -14.98
C LYS A 132 -10.22 5.64 -13.53
N GLN A 133 -9.83 6.64 -12.75
CA GLN A 133 -9.49 6.45 -11.34
C GLN A 133 -10.73 6.06 -10.51
N ILE A 134 -11.86 6.72 -10.72
CA ILE A 134 -13.12 6.41 -10.05
C ILE A 134 -13.61 5.01 -10.47
N SER A 135 -13.54 4.67 -11.77
CA SER A 135 -13.88 3.34 -12.27
C SER A 135 -13.05 2.23 -11.61
N THR A 136 -11.74 2.44 -11.46
CA THR A 136 -10.86 1.48 -10.78
C THR A 136 -11.24 1.33 -9.29
N LYS A 137 -11.59 2.44 -8.63
CA LYS A 137 -12.00 2.43 -7.22
C LYS A 137 -13.35 1.72 -7.01
N ILE A 138 -14.28 1.87 -7.95
CA ILE A 138 -15.56 1.13 -7.98
C ILE A 138 -15.29 -0.38 -8.08
N ALA A 139 -14.41 -0.79 -9.00
CA ALA A 139 -14.05 -2.21 -9.17
C ALA A 139 -13.45 -2.81 -7.89
N MET A 140 -12.53 -2.09 -7.24
CA MET A 140 -11.93 -2.52 -5.96
C MET A 140 -12.96 -2.62 -4.82
N LEU A 141 -13.92 -1.68 -4.74
CA LEU A 141 -14.98 -1.73 -3.74
C LEU A 141 -15.95 -2.87 -4.00
N PHE A 142 -16.23 -3.19 -5.26
CA PHE A 142 -17.07 -4.32 -5.65
C PHE A 142 -16.41 -5.66 -5.28
N GLU A 143 -15.11 -5.81 -5.56
CA GLU A 143 -14.34 -6.99 -5.16
C GLU A 143 -14.34 -7.18 -3.64
N LYS A 144 -14.11 -6.09 -2.89
CA LYS A 144 -14.13 -6.10 -1.42
C LYS A 144 -15.53 -6.35 -0.83
N GLU A 145 -16.59 -5.84 -1.46
CA GLU A 145 -17.98 -6.15 -1.11
C GLU A 145 -18.22 -7.67 -1.23
N ASN A 146 -17.78 -8.27 -2.34
CA ASN A 146 -17.95 -9.69 -2.59
C ASN A 146 -17.12 -10.56 -1.62
N GLU A 147 -15.87 -10.19 -1.38
CA GLU A 147 -14.99 -10.87 -0.41
C GLU A 147 -15.62 -10.87 1.00
N LEU A 148 -16.17 -9.73 1.45
CA LEU A 148 -16.82 -9.63 2.75
C LEU A 148 -18.10 -10.46 2.84
N LEU A 149 -18.88 -10.53 1.76
CA LEU A 149 -20.06 -11.40 1.70
C LEU A 149 -19.69 -12.89 1.73
N GLU A 150 -18.61 -13.27 1.04
CA GLU A 150 -18.06 -14.63 1.11
C GLU A 150 -17.54 -14.97 2.52
N MET A 151 -16.90 -14.02 3.21
CA MET A 151 -16.49 -14.19 4.61
C MET A 151 -17.69 -14.36 5.54
N ALA A 152 -18.77 -13.61 5.34
CA ALA A 152 -19.99 -13.75 6.13
C ALA A 152 -20.65 -15.14 5.98
N LEU A 153 -20.59 -15.71 4.76
CA LEU A 153 -21.09 -17.05 4.47
C LEU A 153 -20.23 -18.17 5.09
N ASN A 154 -18.92 -17.94 5.21
CA ASN A 154 -17.95 -18.95 5.65
C ASN A 154 -17.62 -18.87 7.15
N ASP A 155 -17.78 -17.71 7.79
CA ASP A 155 -17.59 -17.50 9.23
C ASP A 155 -18.87 -16.96 9.90
N PRO A 156 -19.75 -17.85 10.42
CA PRO A 156 -21.00 -17.46 11.04
C PRO A 156 -20.82 -16.73 12.39
N ALA A 157 -19.65 -16.78 13.02
CA ALA A 157 -19.40 -16.04 14.26
C ALA A 157 -19.18 -14.54 14.02
N GLY A 158 -18.67 -14.17 12.84
CA GLY A 158 -18.43 -12.79 12.41
C GLY A 158 -19.42 -12.26 11.36
N ALA A 159 -20.40 -13.06 10.92
CA ALA A 159 -21.28 -12.75 9.80
C ALA A 159 -21.91 -11.36 9.86
N ASP A 160 -22.49 -10.97 11.00
CA ASP A 160 -23.12 -9.66 11.19
C ASP A 160 -22.13 -8.48 11.02
N GLU A 161 -20.85 -8.66 11.38
CA GLU A 161 -19.83 -7.63 11.18
C GLU A 161 -19.38 -7.54 9.73
N TYR A 162 -19.24 -8.69 9.06
CA TYR A 162 -18.88 -8.75 7.64
C TYR A 162 -19.99 -8.17 6.76
N GLU A 163 -21.26 -8.48 7.04
CA GLU A 163 -22.41 -7.90 6.34
C GLU A 163 -22.49 -6.39 6.50
N LYS A 164 -22.25 -5.85 7.71
CA LYS A 164 -22.19 -4.40 7.94
C LYS A 164 -21.07 -3.75 7.15
N LYS A 165 -19.88 -4.36 7.10
CA LYS A 165 -18.75 -3.85 6.30
C LYS A 165 -19.02 -3.93 4.80
N ALA A 166 -19.71 -4.98 4.33
CA ALA A 166 -20.14 -5.11 2.94
C ALA A 166 -21.18 -4.02 2.58
N ALA A 167 -22.11 -3.72 3.49
CA ALA A 167 -23.08 -2.64 3.29
C ALA A 167 -22.41 -1.27 3.15
N VAL A 168 -21.40 -0.97 3.98
CA VAL A 168 -20.61 0.27 3.85
C VAL A 168 -19.85 0.32 2.53
N ALA A 169 -19.22 -0.79 2.12
CA ALA A 169 -18.53 -0.86 0.82
C ALA A 169 -19.50 -0.61 -0.36
N ARG A 170 -20.72 -1.14 -0.28
CA ARG A 170 -21.79 -0.93 -1.26
C ARG A 170 -22.25 0.53 -1.32
N GLU A 171 -22.45 1.18 -0.18
CA GLU A 171 -22.83 2.60 -0.10
C GLU A 171 -21.75 3.49 -0.73
N MET A 172 -20.48 3.27 -0.37
CA MET A 172 -19.36 4.00 -0.96
C MET A 172 -19.21 3.74 -2.47
N ARG A 173 -19.56 2.53 -2.94
CA ARG A 173 -19.57 2.20 -4.36
C ARG A 173 -20.65 3.00 -5.10
N GLN A 174 -21.88 3.03 -4.56
CA GLN A 174 -22.99 3.78 -5.15
C GLN A 174 -22.68 5.28 -5.25
N GLU A 175 -22.08 5.88 -4.21
CA GLU A 175 -21.65 7.28 -4.26
C GLU A 175 -20.64 7.56 -5.39
N LEU A 176 -19.71 6.63 -5.61
CA LEU A 176 -18.71 6.75 -6.66
C LEU A 176 -19.30 6.51 -8.05
N GLU A 177 -20.29 5.62 -8.17
CA GLU A 177 -21.05 5.41 -9.41
C GLU A 177 -21.80 6.67 -9.80
N THR A 178 -22.49 7.35 -8.87
CA THR A 178 -23.14 8.63 -9.13
C THR A 178 -22.14 9.72 -9.52
N LYS A 179 -20.96 9.76 -8.88
CA LYS A 179 -19.90 10.70 -9.27
C LYS A 179 -19.35 10.41 -10.66
N LEU A 180 -19.21 9.14 -11.02
CA LEU A 180 -18.76 8.72 -12.34
C LEU A 180 -19.79 9.06 -13.41
N GLU A 181 -21.08 8.87 -13.14
CA GLU A 181 -22.19 9.26 -14.02
C GLU A 181 -22.16 10.78 -14.30
N ASN A 182 -22.02 11.61 -13.25
CA ASN A 182 -21.90 13.07 -13.41
C ASN A 182 -20.66 13.49 -14.23
N ILE A 183 -19.55 12.77 -14.08
CA ILE A 183 -18.33 13.02 -14.87
C ILE A 183 -18.52 12.59 -16.33
N GLN A 184 -19.25 11.50 -16.57
CA GLN A 184 -19.55 11.03 -17.93
C GLN A 184 -20.51 11.96 -18.67
N THR A 185 -21.50 12.55 -17.97
CA THR A 185 -22.36 13.58 -18.57
C THR A 185 -21.56 14.83 -18.96
N MET A 186 -20.61 15.26 -18.12
CA MET A 186 -19.71 16.37 -18.45
C MET A 186 -18.75 16.08 -19.62
N LEU A 187 -18.46 14.80 -19.92
CA LEU A 187 -17.64 14.41 -21.07
C LEU A 187 -18.44 14.32 -22.38
N THR A 188 -19.76 14.20 -22.30
CA THR A 188 -20.67 13.98 -23.44
C THR A 188 -21.42 15.25 -23.88
N GLU A 189 -21.60 16.22 -22.96
CA GLU A 189 -21.94 17.62 -23.29
C GLU A 189 -20.74 18.36 -23.91
#